data_AF-A0A6V8NT39-F1
#
_entry.id   AF-A0A6V8NT39-F1
#
_cell.length_a   1.000
_cell.length_b   1.000
_cell.length_c   1.000
_cell.angle_alpha   90.00
_cell.angle_beta   90.00
_cell.angle_gamma   90.00
#
_symmetry.space_group_name_H-M   'P 1'
#
loop_
_entity.id
_entity.type
_entity.pdbx_description
1 polymer ?
#
loop_
_entity_poly.entity_id
_entity_poly.type
_entity_poly.pdbx_seq_one_letter_code
_entity_poly.pdbx_strand_id
1 'polypeptide(L)'
;SFQEDRMVMSFPYQDEECDLCGTCKEAILEKLRGEGDLAILIGDGGSDFCVAHSADIVFAKGRLKDYCEENGIPFIPFQSFQDILNWFREDGMARWKEGLTREK
;
A
#
# COMPACT_ATOMS: atom_id res chain seq x y z
N SER A 1 -6.98 6.98 25.01
CA SER A 1 -7.12 6.74 26.46
C SER A 1 -8.36 7.47 26.98
N PHE A 2 -8.83 7.14 28.18
CA PHE A 2 -9.89 7.92 28.84
C PHE A 2 -9.22 8.84 29.85
N GLN A 3 -9.44 10.15 29.73
CA GLN A 3 -9.03 11.15 30.70
C GLN A 3 -10.27 11.96 31.08
N GLU A 4 -10.59 12.02 32.36
CA GLU A 4 -11.71 12.82 32.90
C GLU A 4 -13.04 12.62 32.16
N ASP A 5 -13.47 11.36 31.99
CA ASP A 5 -14.68 10.96 31.26
C ASP A 5 -14.75 11.39 29.77
N ARG A 6 -13.63 11.80 29.17
CA ARG A 6 -13.51 12.07 27.74
C ARG A 6 -12.64 11.03 27.05
N MET A 7 -13.10 10.59 25.88
CA MET A 7 -12.31 9.77 24.98
C MET A 7 -11.25 10.66 24.31
N VAL A 8 -9.97 10.38 24.58
CA VAL A 8 -8.84 11.06 23.96
C VAL A 8 -8.19 10.12 22.94
N MET A 9 -8.17 10.55 21.68
CA MET A 9 -7.44 9.88 20.60
C MET A 9 -6.05 10.49 20.47
N SER A 10 -5.05 9.64 20.26
CA SER A 10 -3.67 10.05 20.00
C SER A 10 -3.17 9.30 18.78
N PHE A 11 -2.57 10.02 17.83
CA PHE A 11 -2.09 9.49 16.57
C PHE A 11 -0.57 9.67 16.45
N PRO A 12 0.24 8.80 17.06
CA PRO A 12 1.70 8.96 17.09
C PRO A 12 2.37 8.78 15.72
N TYR A 13 1.62 8.29 14.72
CA TYR A 13 2.06 8.07 13.34
C TYR A 13 1.20 8.84 12.32
N GLN A 14 0.50 9.88 12.76
CA GLN A 14 -0.08 10.84 11.84
C GLN A 14 1.06 11.63 11.19
N ASP A 15 0.93 11.87 9.89
CA ASP A 15 1.85 12.71 9.15
C ASP A 15 1.36 14.16 9.19
N GLU A 16 2.26 15.14 9.32
CA GLU A 16 1.90 16.56 9.43
C GLU A 16 1.24 17.10 8.15
N GLU A 17 1.46 16.44 7.00
CA GLU A 17 0.86 16.79 5.71
C GLU A 17 -0.40 15.95 5.40
N CYS A 18 -0.79 15.02 6.29
CA CYS A 18 -1.99 14.18 6.15
C CYS A 18 -2.96 14.33 7.33
N ASP A 19 -3.95 15.21 7.17
CA ASP A 19 -5.04 15.38 8.16
C ASP A 19 -6.12 14.30 8.09
N LEU A 20 -6.06 13.43 7.08
CA LEU A 20 -7.09 12.43 6.78
C LEU A 20 -6.83 11.08 7.45
N CYS A 21 -5.61 10.86 7.96
CA CYS A 21 -5.15 9.55 8.39
C CYS A 21 -4.72 9.54 9.87
N GLY A 22 -5.28 8.61 10.66
CA GLY A 22 -4.79 8.36 12.03
C GLY A 22 -3.44 7.61 12.06
N THR A 23 -3.03 7.02 10.94
CA THR A 23 -1.73 6.40 10.73
C THR A 23 -1.40 6.53 9.24
N CYS A 24 -0.41 7.33 8.91
CA CYS A 24 -0.02 7.54 7.52
C CYS A 24 0.84 6.38 7.03
N LYS A 25 0.22 5.43 6.31
CA LYS A 25 0.93 4.27 5.77
C LYS A 25 1.99 4.65 4.74
N GLU A 26 1.77 5.73 4.00
CA GLU A 26 2.74 6.26 3.04
C GLU A 26 3.97 6.83 3.74
N ALA A 27 3.80 7.69 4.76
CA ALA A 27 4.93 8.20 5.53
C ALA A 27 5.73 7.09 6.22
N ILE A 28 5.04 6.04 6.70
CA ILE A 28 5.70 4.84 7.24
C ILE A 28 6.51 4.13 6.15
N LEU A 29 5.95 3.96 4.95
CA LEU A 29 6.65 3.34 3.83
C LEU A 29 7.93 4.11 3.49
N GLU A 30 7.81 5.42 3.28
CA GLU A 30 8.95 6.29 2.95
C GLU A 30 10.03 6.27 4.03
N LYS A 31 9.64 6.19 5.30
CA LYS A 31 10.59 6.10 6.42
C LYS A 31 11.31 4.76 6.50
N LEU A 32 10.67 3.66 6.11
CA LEU A 32 11.20 2.31 6.25
C LEU A 32 11.94 1.81 5.01
N ARG A 33 11.64 2.37 3.83
CA ARG A 33 12.23 1.93 2.57
C ARG A 33 13.71 2.28 2.51
N GLY A 34 14.57 1.27 2.46
CA GLY A 34 16.00 1.40 2.18
C GLY A 34 16.32 1.33 0.69
N GLU A 35 17.56 1.63 0.34
CA GLU A 35 18.06 1.44 -1.02
C GLU A 35 18.01 -0.04 -1.43
N GLY A 36 17.29 -0.33 -2.52
CA GLY A 36 17.14 -1.68 -3.06
C GLY A 36 16.00 -2.50 -2.44
N ASP A 37 15.28 -1.95 -1.46
CA ASP A 37 14.07 -2.57 -0.93
C ASP A 37 12.91 -2.50 -1.94
N LEU A 38 12.07 -3.53 -1.91
CA LEU A 38 10.85 -3.61 -2.69
C LEU A 38 9.63 -3.42 -1.79
N ALA A 39 8.86 -2.37 -2.05
CA ALA A 39 7.64 -2.08 -1.33
C ALA A 39 6.44 -2.80 -1.98
N ILE A 40 5.87 -3.76 -1.26
CA ILE A 40 4.67 -4.47 -1.69
C ILE A 40 3.50 -4.07 -0.79
N LEU A 41 2.50 -3.43 -1.39
CA LEU A 41 1.22 -3.14 -0.74
C LEU A 41 0.24 -4.30 -0.99
N ILE A 42 -0.40 -4.79 0.06
CA ILE A 42 -1.51 -5.74 -0.02
C ILE A 42 -2.67 -5.16 0.80
N GLY A 43 -3.75 -4.77 0.14
CA GLY A 43 -4.84 -4.07 0.82
C GLY A 43 -6.19 -4.15 0.10
N ASP A 44 -7.21 -3.64 0.78
CA ASP A 44 -8.60 -3.61 0.30
C ASP A 44 -9.34 -2.29 0.57
N GLY A 45 -8.77 -1.44 1.43
CA GLY A 45 -9.47 -0.32 2.03
C GLY A 45 -8.99 1.05 1.57
N GLY A 46 -9.83 2.06 1.82
CA GLY A 46 -9.56 3.47 1.49
C GLY A 46 -8.33 4.06 2.19
N SER A 47 -7.94 3.51 3.34
CA SER A 47 -6.72 3.93 4.04
C SER A 47 -5.44 3.65 3.26
N ASP A 48 -5.51 2.80 2.23
CA ASP A 48 -4.36 2.37 1.44
C ASP A 48 -4.18 3.19 0.15
N PHE A 49 -5.09 4.13 -0.14
CA PHE A 49 -5.08 4.89 -1.40
C PHE A 49 -3.79 5.70 -1.60
N CYS A 50 -3.33 6.40 -0.56
CA CYS A 50 -2.10 7.20 -0.63
C CYS A 50 -0.87 6.31 -0.88
N VAL A 51 -0.69 5.28 -0.04
CA VAL A 51 0.46 4.37 -0.13
C VAL A 51 0.47 3.53 -1.43
N ALA A 52 -0.69 3.38 -2.11
CA ALA A 52 -0.76 2.70 -3.40
C ALA A 52 -0.02 3.43 -4.52
N HIS A 53 0.14 4.75 -4.44
CA HIS A 53 0.94 5.52 -5.41
C HIS A 53 2.45 5.31 -5.22
N SER A 54 2.87 5.00 -4.00
CA SER A 54 4.28 4.95 -3.60
C SER A 54 4.85 3.53 -3.52
N ALA A 55 3.98 2.51 -3.51
CA ALA A 55 4.37 1.10 -3.54
C ALA A 55 4.83 0.64 -4.93
N ASP A 56 5.81 -0.26 -4.97
CA ASP A 56 6.32 -0.84 -6.21
C ASP A 56 5.35 -1.87 -6.82
N ILE A 57 4.70 -2.64 -5.95
CA ILE A 57 3.71 -3.65 -6.31
C ILE A 57 2.49 -3.43 -5.43
N VAL A 58 1.31 -3.34 -6.06
CA VAL A 58 0.03 -3.23 -5.37
C VAL A 58 -0.80 -4.48 -5.64
N PHE A 59 -1.12 -5.24 -4.59
CA PHE A 59 -2.19 -6.23 -4.59
C PHE A 59 -3.44 -5.59 -4.01
N ALA A 60 -4.48 -5.45 -4.84
CA ALA A 60 -5.68 -4.72 -4.47
C ALA A 60 -6.95 -5.56 -4.63
N LYS A 61 -7.90 -5.35 -3.73
CA LYS A 61 -9.29 -5.80 -3.85
C LYS A 61 -10.25 -4.75 -3.30
N GLY A 62 -11.55 -4.96 -3.42
CA GLY A 62 -12.57 -4.05 -2.88
C GLY A 62 -12.36 -2.61 -3.34
N ARG A 63 -12.45 -1.65 -2.41
CA ARG A 63 -12.34 -0.22 -2.71
C ARG A 63 -10.97 0.18 -3.22
N LEU A 64 -9.90 -0.47 -2.77
CA LEU A 64 -8.56 -0.20 -3.27
C LEU A 64 -8.43 -0.57 -4.74
N LYS A 65 -9.02 -1.68 -5.16
CA LYS A 65 -9.03 -2.07 -6.58
C LYS A 65 -9.74 -1.01 -7.42
N ASP A 66 -10.95 -0.61 -7.01
CA ASP A 66 -11.75 0.36 -7.75
C ASP A 66 -10.99 1.70 -7.88
N TYR A 67 -10.37 2.15 -6.79
CA TYR A 67 -9.52 3.33 -6.77
C TYR A 67 -8.31 3.22 -7.71
N CYS A 68 -7.61 2.08 -7.72
CA CYS A 68 -6.49 1.87 -8.63
C CYS A 68 -6.91 1.91 -10.10
N GLU A 69 -8.08 1.32 -10.45
CA GLU A 69 -8.64 1.38 -11.80
C GLU A 69 -8.98 2.82 -12.21
N GLU A 70 -9.62 3.58 -11.33
CA GLU A 70 -10.01 4.97 -11.58
C GLU A 70 -8.80 5.91 -11.75
N ASN A 71 -7.70 5.64 -11.04
CA ASN A 71 -6.52 6.52 -11.01
C ASN A 71 -5.36 6.00 -11.87
N GLY A 72 -5.54 4.91 -12.61
CA GLY A 72 -4.51 4.34 -13.48
C GLY A 72 -3.29 3.78 -12.74
N ILE A 73 -3.46 3.38 -11.48
CA ILE A 73 -2.39 2.80 -10.65
C ILE A 73 -2.25 1.31 -11.03
N PRO A 74 -1.07 0.84 -11.46
CA PRO A 74 -0.86 -0.57 -11.74
C PRO A 74 -1.08 -1.44 -10.50
N PHE A 75 -1.93 -2.47 -10.61
CA PHE A 75 -2.21 -3.38 -9.50
C PHE A 75 -2.48 -4.80 -9.99
N ILE A 76 -2.42 -5.74 -9.05
CA ILE A 76 -2.75 -7.15 -9.25
C ILE A 76 -3.99 -7.46 -8.41
N PRO A 77 -5.12 -7.87 -9.03
CA PRO A 77 -6.30 -8.27 -8.27
C PRO A 77 -6.04 -9.59 -7.53
N PHE A 78 -6.55 -9.71 -6.31
CA PHE A 78 -6.49 -10.95 -5.54
C PHE A 78 -7.79 -11.19 -4.77
N GLN A 79 -8.11 -12.45 -4.48
CA GLN A 79 -9.23 -12.84 -3.62
C GLN A 79 -8.75 -13.35 -2.27
N SER A 80 -7.62 -14.05 -2.26
CA SER A 80 -7.01 -14.67 -1.09
C SER A 80 -5.49 -14.53 -1.12
N PHE A 81 -4.85 -14.76 0.04
CA PHE A 81 -3.39 -14.84 0.09
C PHE A 81 -2.82 -15.98 -0.77
N GLN A 82 -3.63 -17.00 -1.11
CA GLN A 82 -3.19 -18.06 -2.00
C GLN A 82 -2.90 -17.54 -3.42
N ASP A 83 -3.68 -16.57 -3.90
CA ASP A 83 -3.48 -15.96 -5.22
C ASP A 83 -2.14 -15.20 -5.25
N ILE A 84 -1.84 -14.49 -4.17
CA ILE A 84 -0.59 -13.75 -3.99
C ILE A 84 0.59 -14.74 -3.97
N LEU A 85 0.49 -15.82 -3.18
CA LEU A 85 1.52 -16.85 -3.14
C LEU A 85 1.74 -17.50 -4.51
N ASN A 86 0.66 -17.76 -5.26
CA ASN A 86 0.76 -18.31 -6.61
C ASN A 86 1.45 -17.33 -7.55
N TRP A 87 1.11 -16.03 -7.48
CA TRP A 87 1.78 -15.00 -8.26
C TRP A 87 3.31 -14.98 -8.03
N PHE A 88 3.76 -15.13 -6.78
CA PHE A 88 5.19 -15.24 -6.47
C PHE A 88 5.83 -16.53 -6.99
N ARG A 89 5.09 -17.65 -7.01
CA ARG A 89 5.59 -18.96 -7.47
C ARG A 89 5.66 -19.06 -8.99
N GLU A 90 4.77 -18.38 -9.71
CA GLU A 90 4.67 -18.38 -11.18
C GLU A 90 5.56 -17.30 -11.82
N ASP A 91 6.75 -17.09 -11.25
CA ASP A 91 7.74 -16.11 -11.71
C ASP A 91 7.24 -14.65 -11.79
N GLY A 92 6.21 -14.29 -11.02
CA GLY A 92 5.67 -12.92 -10.98
C GLY A 92 6.74 -11.86 -10.71
N MET A 93 7.72 -12.19 -9.86
CA MET A 93 8.86 -11.31 -9.56
C MET A 93 9.83 -11.10 -10.73
N ALA A 94 10.06 -12.12 -11.55
CA ALA A 94 10.91 -11.98 -12.73
C ALA A 94 10.23 -11.06 -13.76
N ARG A 95 8.95 -11.31 -14.01
CA ARG A 95 8.11 -10.52 -14.93
C ARG A 95 7.99 -9.05 -14.51
N TRP A 96 7.84 -8.80 -13.21
CA TRP A 96 7.78 -7.44 -12.68
C TRP A 96 9.11 -6.68 -12.88
N LYS A 97 10.25 -7.34 -12.62
CA LYS A 97 11.57 -6.73 -12.85
C LYS A 97 11.84 -6.41 -14.32
N GLU A 98 11.39 -7.25 -15.24
CA GLU A 98 11.48 -6.98 -16.68
C GLU A 98 10.67 -5.75 -17.11
N GLY A 99 9.48 -5.56 -16.51
CA GLY A 99 8.67 -4.37 -16.68
C GLY A 99 9.39 -3.09 -16.22
N LEU A 100 10.05 -3.15 -15.06
CA LEU A 100 10.79 -2.01 -14.49
C LEU A 100 12.01 -1.58 -15.32
N THR A 101 12.65 -2.53 -16.02
CA THR A 101 13.81 -2.23 -16.87
C THR A 101 13.46 -1.56 -18.20
N ARG A 102 12.19 -1.53 -18.58
CA ARG A 102 11.74 -0.90 -19.85
C ARG A 102 11.44 0.58 -19.73
N GLU A 103 11.35 1.12 -18.52
CA GLU A 103 11.14 2.54 -18.25
C GLU A 103 12.18 3.04 -17.23
N LYS A 104 13.39 3.30 -17.73
CA LYS A 104 14.32 4.29 -17.19
C LYS A 104 14.96 5.08 -18.33
#